data_AF-A0A059KKU8-F1
#
_entry.id   AF-A0A059KKU8-F1
#
_cell.length_a   1.000
_cell.length_b   1.000
_cell.length_c   1.000
_cell.angle_alpha   90.00
_cell.angle_beta   90.00
_cell.angle_gamma   90.00
#
_symmetry.space_group_name_H-M   'P 1'
#
loop_
_entity.id
_entity.type
_entity.pdbx_description
1 polymer ?
#
loop_
_entity_poly.entity_id
_entity_poly.type
_entity_poly.pdbx_seq_one_letter_code
_entity_poly.pdbx_strand_id
1 'polypeptide(L)'
;MNRPLVPEQAAPLAEWLQELVDFRLATYTSRQATEAQETVGASVIALPTQHRPTGTVIPFFPDLRIACGHFRAARTESVEQRWLPASYGTLDPERHFIAPASGHSMDGGKHPIRDGDLLLLELITPQRAGSITGSVMAIERQDDSGDNQYLLRVVSKNAAGQYILKAQNPDYADLPATDDMRTLARLRAVIDPLDLARGQPFMREEIPALFGDQFNPGKWNVGHVTLPSRRAHVLLVTLNKQGKAEEHRYIDHWIDDHTFHWQSQNSTTPSSSRGQEIIRHAALGITIHLFVRDHKLAAGKAAPFVYHGPAVYRSHQGSAPMSVVFDVEAPAGCPPARA
;
A
#
# COMPACT_ATOMS: atom_id res chain seq x y z
N MET A 1 -40.60 -29.89 -17.01
CA MET A 1 -39.17 -30.25 -17.17
C MET A 1 -38.35 -29.07 -16.64
N ASN A 2 -38.17 -29.02 -15.32
CA ASN A 2 -37.35 -27.98 -14.68
C ASN A 2 -35.89 -28.40 -14.77
N ARG A 3 -35.11 -27.65 -15.54
CA ARG A 3 -33.65 -27.76 -15.59
C ARG A 3 -33.10 -27.08 -14.34
N PRO A 4 -32.38 -27.76 -13.44
CA PRO A 4 -31.78 -27.09 -12.29
C PRO A 4 -30.68 -26.14 -12.80
N LEU A 5 -30.68 -24.92 -12.27
CA LEU A 5 -29.59 -23.97 -12.42
C LEU A 5 -28.36 -24.58 -11.74
N VAL A 6 -27.28 -24.78 -12.51
CA VAL A 6 -25.99 -25.23 -12.00
C VAL A 6 -25.42 -24.11 -11.12
N PRO A 7 -24.97 -24.37 -9.88
CA PRO A 7 -24.27 -23.37 -9.08
C PRO A 7 -22.96 -23.02 -9.79
N GLU A 8 -22.78 -21.75 -10.13
CA GLU A 8 -21.52 -21.21 -10.65
C GLU A 8 -20.47 -21.31 -9.54
N GLN A 9 -19.54 -22.27 -9.67
CA GLN A 9 -18.52 -22.56 -8.67
C GLN A 9 -17.52 -21.38 -8.60
N ALA A 10 -17.51 -20.66 -7.48
CA ALA A 10 -16.39 -19.77 -7.17
C ALA A 10 -15.14 -20.60 -6.91
N ALA A 11 -14.07 -20.36 -7.66
CA ALA A 11 -12.80 -21.00 -7.43
C ALA A 11 -12.18 -20.52 -6.10
N PRO A 12 -11.56 -21.40 -5.29
CA PRO A 12 -10.87 -21.01 -4.05
C PRO A 12 -9.81 -19.92 -4.28
N LEU A 13 -9.56 -19.06 -3.28
CA LEU A 13 -8.54 -17.99 -3.35
C LEU A 13 -7.16 -18.49 -3.82
N ALA A 14 -6.79 -19.71 -3.44
CA ALA A 14 -5.54 -20.34 -3.85
C ALA A 14 -5.47 -20.59 -5.37
N GLU A 15 -6.59 -20.95 -6.01
CA GLU A 15 -6.68 -21.13 -7.46
C GLU A 15 -6.55 -19.78 -8.19
N TRP A 16 -7.17 -18.71 -7.67
CA TRP A 16 -7.00 -17.37 -8.24
C TRP A 16 -5.59 -16.81 -8.09
N LEU A 17 -4.93 -17.05 -6.95
CA LEU A 17 -3.54 -16.67 -6.79
C LEU A 17 -2.64 -17.42 -7.78
N GLN A 18 -2.90 -18.70 -8.01
CA GLN A 18 -2.20 -19.48 -9.02
C GLN A 18 -2.45 -18.95 -10.44
N GLU A 19 -3.69 -18.64 -10.79
CA GLU A 19 -4.05 -18.06 -12.09
C GLU A 19 -3.37 -16.70 -12.32
N LEU A 20 -3.28 -15.87 -11.27
CA LEU A 20 -2.58 -14.58 -11.34
C LEU A 20 -1.07 -14.75 -11.53
N VAL A 21 -0.47 -15.73 -10.86
CA VAL A 21 0.94 -16.09 -11.05
C VAL A 21 1.19 -16.55 -12.48
N ASP A 22 0.30 -17.39 -13.02
CA ASP A 22 0.38 -17.87 -14.41
C ASP A 22 0.23 -16.69 -15.40
N PHE A 23 -0.66 -15.74 -15.12
CA PHE A 23 -0.79 -14.51 -15.89
C PHE A 23 0.49 -13.63 -15.84
N ARG A 24 1.16 -13.54 -14.68
CA ARG A 24 2.46 -12.84 -14.57
C ARG A 24 3.56 -13.52 -15.38
N LEU A 25 3.63 -14.84 -15.37
CA LEU A 25 4.56 -15.61 -16.21
C LEU A 25 4.28 -15.37 -17.70
N ALA A 26 3.01 -15.36 -18.11
CA ALA A 26 2.61 -15.07 -19.49
C ALA A 26 2.95 -13.63 -19.93
N THR A 27 2.69 -12.64 -19.08
CA THR A 27 3.02 -11.23 -19.40
C THR A 27 4.53 -10.94 -19.36
N TYR A 28 5.27 -11.58 -18.45
CA TYR A 28 6.72 -11.46 -18.38
C TYR A 28 7.42 -12.09 -19.58
N THR A 29 7.02 -13.30 -19.98
CA THR A 29 7.53 -13.95 -21.19
C THR A 29 7.22 -13.13 -22.44
N SER A 30 6.04 -12.50 -22.50
CA SER A 30 5.69 -11.58 -23.59
C SER A 30 6.55 -10.31 -23.60
N ARG A 31 6.88 -9.71 -22.44
CA ARG A 31 7.82 -8.57 -22.36
C ARG A 31 9.25 -8.96 -22.72
N GLN A 32 9.75 -10.10 -22.24
CA GLN A 32 11.08 -10.59 -22.64
C GLN A 32 11.14 -10.86 -24.15
N ALA A 33 10.06 -11.34 -24.77
CA ALA A 33 10.00 -11.52 -26.21
C ALA A 33 10.03 -10.18 -26.97
N THR A 34 9.36 -9.14 -26.46
CA THR A 34 9.40 -7.78 -27.01
C THR A 34 10.78 -7.13 -26.82
N GLU A 35 11.39 -7.25 -25.64
CA GLU A 35 12.73 -6.73 -25.34
C GLU A 35 13.83 -7.48 -26.12
N ALA A 36 13.67 -8.79 -26.35
CA ALA A 36 14.59 -9.59 -27.17
C ALA A 36 14.51 -9.24 -28.67
N GLN A 37 13.40 -8.69 -29.14
CA GLN A 37 13.25 -8.20 -30.52
C GLN A 37 13.83 -6.79 -30.71
N GLU A 38 13.88 -5.95 -29.66
CA GLU A 38 14.47 -4.60 -29.72
C GLU A 38 16.00 -4.57 -29.48
N THR A 39 16.59 -5.62 -28.91
CA THR A 39 18.01 -5.64 -28.47
C THR A 39 19.02 -6.23 -29.48
N VAL A 40 18.66 -6.40 -30.75
CA VAL A 40 19.62 -6.75 -31.80
C VAL A 40 20.37 -5.48 -32.25
N GLY A 41 21.20 -4.90 -31.37
CA GLY A 41 22.06 -3.77 -31.79
C GLY A 41 22.79 -2.93 -30.73
N ALA A 42 22.68 -3.20 -29.43
CA ALA A 42 23.35 -2.35 -28.42
C ALA A 42 24.13 -3.17 -27.37
N SER A 43 25.43 -2.93 -27.30
CA SER A 43 26.33 -3.44 -26.26
C SER A 43 25.95 -2.86 -24.88
N VAL A 44 25.52 -3.73 -23.97
CA VAL A 44 25.13 -3.36 -22.60
C VAL A 44 26.38 -3.09 -21.76
N ILE A 45 26.63 -1.81 -21.44
CA ILE A 45 27.55 -1.43 -20.37
C ILE A 45 26.79 -1.59 -19.06
N ALA A 46 27.26 -2.49 -18.19
CA ALA A 46 26.71 -2.65 -16.85
C ALA A 46 26.97 -1.39 -16.02
N LEU A 47 25.93 -0.60 -15.74
CA LEU A 47 26.01 0.48 -14.76
C LEU A 47 26.21 -0.10 -13.36
N PRO A 48 27.05 0.52 -12.52
CA PRO A 48 27.28 0.09 -11.15
C PRO A 48 25.96 0.11 -10.36
N THR A 49 25.76 -0.93 -9.55
CA THR A 49 24.56 -1.22 -8.77
C THR A 49 24.21 -0.10 -7.81
N GLN A 50 23.34 0.81 -8.25
CA GLN A 50 22.69 1.81 -7.43
C GLN A 50 21.70 1.14 -6.47
N HIS A 51 21.63 1.65 -5.24
CA HIS A 51 20.82 1.14 -4.13
C HIS A 51 19.35 1.04 -4.56
N ARG A 52 18.92 -0.16 -4.97
CA ARG A 52 17.58 -0.40 -5.50
C ARG A 52 16.58 -0.27 -4.35
N PRO A 53 15.49 0.51 -4.48
CA PRO A 53 14.46 0.53 -3.46
C PRO A 53 13.93 -0.89 -3.25
N THR A 54 14.10 -1.38 -2.03
CA THR A 54 13.82 -2.75 -1.64
C THR A 54 12.35 -2.82 -1.27
N GLY A 55 11.53 -3.32 -2.18
CA GLY A 55 10.11 -3.54 -1.94
C GLY A 55 9.53 -4.45 -3.01
N THR A 56 8.36 -5.00 -2.75
CA THR A 56 7.78 -6.07 -3.56
C THR A 56 6.36 -5.70 -3.96
N VAL A 57 6.05 -5.92 -5.24
CA VAL A 57 4.69 -5.80 -5.76
C VAL A 57 3.96 -7.10 -5.48
N ILE A 58 2.85 -7.02 -4.74
CA ILE A 58 2.01 -8.17 -4.37
C ILE A 58 0.54 -7.92 -4.75
N PRO A 59 -0.27 -8.98 -4.91
CA PRO A 59 -1.71 -8.86 -5.17
C PRO A 59 -2.45 -8.18 -4.02
N PHE A 60 -3.34 -7.25 -4.37
CA PHE A 60 -4.32 -6.64 -3.48
C PHE A 60 -5.72 -6.97 -3.97
N PHE A 61 -6.51 -7.53 -3.08
CA PHE A 61 -7.90 -7.92 -3.32
C PHE A 61 -8.83 -6.96 -2.55
N PRO A 62 -9.21 -5.81 -3.11
CA PRO A 62 -10.04 -4.81 -2.42
C PRO A 62 -11.43 -5.34 -2.06
N ASP A 63 -11.94 -6.29 -2.83
CA ASP A 63 -13.26 -6.88 -2.64
C ASP A 63 -13.25 -8.12 -1.73
N LEU A 64 -12.06 -8.68 -1.44
CA LEU A 64 -11.92 -9.83 -0.54
C LEU A 64 -11.92 -9.34 0.91
N ARG A 65 -13.10 -9.34 1.53
CA ARG A 65 -13.26 -8.93 2.94
C ARG A 65 -12.95 -10.09 3.88
N ILE A 66 -12.02 -9.86 4.80
CA ILE A 66 -11.65 -10.83 5.83
C ILE A 66 -12.40 -10.51 7.13
N ALA A 67 -13.58 -11.14 7.29
CA ALA A 67 -14.39 -11.41 8.49
C ALA A 67 -15.84 -10.82 8.58
N CYS A 68 -16.73 -11.67 9.15
CA CYS A 68 -18.21 -11.63 9.29
C CYS A 68 -19.06 -12.08 8.09
N GLY A 69 -19.46 -13.36 8.09
CA GLY A 69 -20.75 -13.90 7.61
C GLY A 69 -21.23 -13.53 6.22
N HIS A 70 -21.20 -14.52 5.32
CA HIS A 70 -21.83 -14.56 4.00
C HIS A 70 -21.41 -13.43 3.04
N PHE A 71 -20.57 -13.72 2.06
CA PHE A 71 -20.65 -12.99 0.80
C PHE A 71 -20.37 -13.87 -0.40
N ARG A 72 -21.26 -13.70 -1.37
CA ARG A 72 -21.36 -14.37 -2.68
C ARG A 72 -20.00 -14.51 -3.33
N ALA A 73 -19.82 -15.63 -4.04
CA ALA A 73 -18.93 -15.79 -5.19
C ALA A 73 -18.56 -14.45 -5.83
N ALA A 74 -17.52 -13.80 -5.31
CA ALA A 74 -16.99 -12.62 -5.95
C ALA A 74 -16.30 -13.15 -7.19
N ARG A 75 -16.82 -12.81 -8.36
CA ARG A 75 -15.93 -12.74 -9.52
C ARG A 75 -14.89 -11.69 -9.13
N THR A 76 -13.68 -12.13 -8.81
CA THR A 76 -12.56 -11.26 -8.42
C THR A 76 -12.06 -10.52 -9.66
N GLU A 77 -12.92 -9.71 -10.29
CA GLU A 77 -12.60 -8.99 -11.53
C GLU A 77 -11.59 -7.86 -11.26
N SER A 78 -11.41 -7.42 -10.00
CA SER A 78 -10.49 -6.36 -9.62
C SER A 78 -9.36 -6.88 -8.73
N VAL A 79 -8.35 -7.55 -9.33
CA VAL A 79 -7.08 -7.76 -8.64
C VAL A 79 -6.14 -6.62 -8.95
N GLU A 80 -5.79 -5.86 -7.93
CA GLU A 80 -4.86 -4.75 -8.06
C GLU A 80 -3.45 -5.18 -7.68
N GLN A 81 -2.45 -4.56 -8.30
CA GLN A 81 -1.05 -4.75 -7.93
C GLN A 81 -0.62 -3.58 -7.06
N ARG A 82 -0.09 -3.88 -5.86
CA ARG A 82 0.36 -2.87 -4.92
C ARG A 82 1.79 -3.14 -4.50
N TRP A 83 2.60 -2.08 -4.49
CA TRP A 83 3.96 -2.14 -3.99
C TRP A 83 3.95 -1.97 -2.47
N LEU A 84 4.72 -2.79 -1.76
CA LEU A 84 5.00 -2.62 -0.34
C LEU A 84 6.51 -2.49 -0.08
N PRO A 85 6.92 -1.67 0.90
CA PRO A 85 8.32 -1.54 1.30
C PRO A 85 8.86 -2.81 1.96
N ALA A 86 10.18 -3.01 1.92
CA ALA A 86 10.83 -4.15 2.57
C ALA A 86 10.77 -4.13 4.11
N SER A 87 10.24 -3.07 4.73
CA SER A 87 9.92 -3.07 6.16
C SER A 87 8.91 -4.16 6.55
N TYR A 88 8.12 -4.67 5.60
CA TYR A 88 7.24 -5.83 5.79
C TYR A 88 7.96 -7.19 5.63
N GLY A 89 9.28 -7.19 5.44
CA GLY A 89 10.11 -8.39 5.28
C GLY A 89 10.22 -8.88 3.83
N THR A 90 10.71 -10.10 3.65
CA THR A 90 10.83 -10.74 2.34
C THR A 90 9.47 -11.25 1.88
N LEU A 91 8.84 -10.53 0.95
CA LEU A 91 7.55 -10.88 0.40
C LEU A 91 7.69 -11.73 -0.88
N ASP A 92 6.83 -12.73 -0.98
CA ASP A 92 6.69 -13.65 -2.12
C ASP A 92 5.31 -13.41 -2.76
N PRO A 93 5.22 -12.81 -3.96
CA PRO A 93 3.95 -12.47 -4.60
C PRO A 93 3.02 -13.66 -4.90
N GLU A 94 3.54 -14.88 -4.89
CA GLU A 94 2.74 -16.10 -5.09
C GLU A 94 2.05 -16.57 -3.80
N ARG A 95 2.49 -16.04 -2.65
CA ARG A 95 2.01 -16.45 -1.33
C ARG A 95 1.46 -15.30 -0.50
N HIS A 96 1.97 -14.11 -0.73
CA HIS A 96 1.59 -12.92 0.01
C HIS A 96 0.57 -12.13 -0.77
N PHE A 97 -0.47 -11.70 -0.08
CA PHE A 97 -1.52 -10.88 -0.65
C PHE A 97 -2.08 -9.93 0.39
N ILE A 98 -2.80 -8.93 -0.09
CA ILE A 98 -3.42 -7.89 0.71
C ILE A 98 -4.93 -8.04 0.62
N ALA A 99 -5.61 -7.94 1.75
CA ALA A 99 -7.07 -7.97 1.81
C ALA A 99 -7.57 -7.08 2.96
N PRO A 100 -8.66 -6.32 2.79
CA PRO A 100 -9.24 -5.55 3.88
C PRO A 100 -9.89 -6.44 4.95
N ALA A 101 -9.67 -6.10 6.21
CA ALA A 101 -10.42 -6.64 7.34
C ALA A 101 -11.88 -6.17 7.28
N SER A 102 -12.78 -7.01 7.79
CA SER A 102 -14.17 -6.62 8.03
C SER A 102 -14.70 -7.14 9.36
N GLY A 103 -15.62 -6.38 9.96
CA GLY A 103 -16.21 -6.67 11.25
C GLY A 103 -15.32 -6.32 12.46
N HIS A 104 -15.81 -6.69 13.64
CA HIS A 104 -15.28 -6.23 14.94
C HIS A 104 -14.70 -7.35 15.79
N SER A 105 -14.58 -8.56 15.26
CA SER A 105 -14.22 -9.73 16.07
C SER A 105 -12.76 -9.73 16.57
N MET A 106 -11.94 -8.85 16.00
CA MET A 106 -10.50 -8.73 16.24
C MET A 106 -10.06 -7.33 16.71
N ASP A 107 -10.99 -6.43 17.04
CA ASP A 107 -10.67 -5.04 17.41
C ASP A 107 -10.39 -4.82 18.91
N GLY A 108 -10.23 -5.91 19.66
CA GLY A 108 -9.85 -5.91 21.07
C GLY A 108 -8.35 -6.18 21.32
N GLY A 109 -7.93 -6.10 22.59
CA GLY A 109 -6.58 -6.43 23.01
C GLY A 109 -5.53 -5.34 22.74
N LYS A 110 -4.23 -5.72 22.73
CA LYS A 110 -3.09 -4.79 22.60
C LYS A 110 -2.81 -4.35 21.16
N HIS A 111 -3.17 -5.18 20.19
CA HIS A 111 -2.93 -4.97 18.76
C HIS A 111 -4.24 -5.17 18.00
N PRO A 112 -5.20 -4.24 18.15
CA PRO A 112 -6.53 -4.40 17.57
C PRO A 112 -6.46 -4.33 16.05
N ILE A 113 -7.23 -5.19 15.40
CA ILE A 113 -7.48 -5.19 13.96
C ILE A 113 -8.89 -4.68 13.75
N ARG A 114 -9.02 -3.50 13.17
CA ARG A 114 -10.29 -2.79 12.99
C ARG A 114 -10.89 -3.09 11.62
N ASP A 115 -12.20 -2.94 11.52
CA ASP A 115 -12.88 -2.95 10.22
C ASP A 115 -12.23 -1.94 9.26
N GLY A 116 -11.92 -2.40 8.05
CA GLY A 116 -11.24 -1.60 7.03
C GLY A 116 -9.71 -1.59 7.09
N ASP A 117 -9.09 -2.16 8.14
CA ASP A 117 -7.63 -2.32 8.19
C ASP A 117 -7.12 -3.18 7.02
N LEU A 118 -5.96 -2.84 6.46
CA LEU A 118 -5.36 -3.57 5.34
C LEU A 118 -4.48 -4.69 5.89
N LEU A 119 -4.81 -5.94 5.59
CA LEU A 119 -4.11 -7.10 6.12
C LEU A 119 -3.09 -7.63 5.12
N LEU A 120 -1.83 -7.75 5.53
CA LEU A 120 -0.83 -8.54 4.83
C LEU A 120 -0.97 -10.01 5.26
N LEU A 121 -1.35 -10.87 4.32
CA LEU A 121 -1.62 -12.28 4.56
C LEU A 121 -0.63 -13.14 3.78
N GLU A 122 -0.21 -14.25 4.38
CA GLU A 122 0.62 -15.28 3.74
C GLU A 122 -0.16 -16.59 3.66
N LEU A 123 -0.35 -17.14 2.45
CA LEU A 123 -0.91 -18.46 2.25
C LEU A 123 -0.09 -19.54 2.95
N ILE A 124 -0.77 -20.41 3.68
CA ILE A 124 -0.15 -21.55 4.34
C ILE A 124 -0.41 -22.83 3.54
N THR A 125 0.65 -23.62 3.34
CA THR A 125 0.55 -25.00 2.85
C THR A 125 0.82 -26.00 3.98
N PRO A 126 0.30 -27.24 3.91
CA PRO A 126 0.54 -28.27 4.92
C PRO A 126 2.03 -28.49 5.23
N GLN A 127 2.91 -28.32 4.25
CA GLN A 127 4.36 -28.51 4.39
C GLN A 127 5.07 -27.32 5.07
N ARG A 128 4.40 -26.16 5.19
CA ARG A 128 5.01 -24.90 5.65
C ARG A 128 4.21 -24.19 6.75
N ALA A 129 3.17 -24.83 7.28
CA ALA A 129 2.36 -24.29 8.35
C ALA A 129 3.17 -24.00 9.63
N GLY A 130 4.22 -24.78 9.91
CA GLY A 130 4.94 -24.67 11.18
C GLY A 130 3.99 -24.72 12.39
N SER A 131 4.33 -24.03 13.47
CA SER A 131 3.37 -23.82 14.56
C SER A 131 2.36 -22.73 14.17
N ILE A 132 1.07 -23.07 14.25
CA ILE A 132 -0.04 -22.13 14.08
C ILE A 132 -0.59 -21.62 15.42
N THR A 133 -0.28 -22.32 16.53
CA THR A 133 -0.76 -21.94 17.86
C THR A 133 -0.15 -20.59 18.28
N GLY A 134 -1.01 -19.68 18.73
CA GLY A 134 -0.69 -18.29 19.07
C GLY A 134 -0.75 -17.32 17.89
N SER A 135 -0.87 -17.82 16.65
CA SER A 135 -0.92 -16.97 15.45
C SER A 135 -2.34 -16.54 15.10
N VAL A 136 -2.47 -15.35 14.50
CA VAL A 136 -3.71 -14.90 13.87
C VAL A 136 -3.80 -15.51 12.47
N MET A 137 -4.89 -16.20 12.19
CA MET A 137 -5.09 -17.02 11.00
C MET A 137 -6.40 -16.65 10.32
N ALA A 138 -6.35 -16.50 9.00
CA ALA A 138 -7.52 -16.50 8.15
C ALA A 138 -7.94 -17.95 7.91
N ILE A 139 -9.18 -18.25 8.24
CA ILE A 139 -9.75 -19.60 8.21
C ILE A 139 -10.93 -19.54 7.25
N GLU A 140 -10.92 -20.48 6.31
CA GLU A 140 -11.99 -20.71 5.35
C GLU A 140 -12.95 -21.75 5.93
N ARG A 141 -14.24 -21.48 5.83
CA ARG A 141 -15.32 -22.39 6.20
C ARG A 141 -16.36 -22.41 5.08
N GLN A 142 -16.89 -23.57 4.74
CA GLN A 142 -18.03 -23.66 3.83
C GLN A 142 -19.34 -23.62 4.61
N ASP A 143 -20.29 -22.81 4.16
CA ASP A 143 -21.66 -22.86 4.69
C ASP A 143 -22.52 -23.90 3.97
N ASP A 144 -23.75 -24.09 4.46
CA ASP A 144 -24.69 -25.09 3.93
C ASP A 144 -25.11 -24.80 2.47
N SER A 145 -24.86 -23.58 1.97
CA SER A 145 -25.05 -23.20 0.55
C SER A 145 -23.83 -23.50 -0.33
N GLY A 146 -22.69 -23.89 0.26
CA GLY A 146 -21.43 -24.10 -0.44
C GLY A 146 -20.62 -22.82 -0.68
N ASP A 147 -21.01 -21.70 -0.08
CA ASP A 147 -20.26 -20.44 -0.15
C ASP A 147 -19.12 -20.46 0.88
N ASN A 148 -17.95 -19.97 0.47
CA ASN A 148 -16.78 -19.87 1.36
C ASN A 148 -16.90 -18.61 2.24
N GLN A 149 -16.77 -18.80 3.55
CA GLN A 149 -16.71 -17.76 4.56
C GLN A 149 -15.31 -17.69 5.14
N TYR A 150 -14.78 -16.47 5.27
CA TYR A 150 -13.45 -16.24 5.83
C TYR A 150 -13.56 -15.59 7.21
N LEU A 151 -12.87 -16.18 8.18
CA LEU A 151 -12.82 -15.70 9.56
C LEU A 151 -11.39 -15.52 10.02
N LEU A 152 -11.11 -14.39 10.69
CA LEU A 152 -9.79 -14.09 11.24
C LEU A 152 -9.82 -14.35 12.74
N ARG A 153 -8.99 -15.30 13.23
CA ARG A 153 -8.98 -15.71 14.64
C ARG A 153 -7.59 -16.04 15.13
N VAL A 154 -7.35 -15.88 16.44
CA VAL A 154 -6.15 -16.42 17.08
C VAL A 154 -6.34 -17.93 17.29
N VAL A 155 -5.44 -18.75 16.76
CA VAL A 155 -5.49 -20.20 16.97
C VAL A 155 -4.84 -20.54 18.32
N SER A 156 -5.55 -21.26 19.18
CA SER A 156 -5.05 -21.73 20.48
C SER A 156 -5.33 -23.22 20.67
N LYS A 157 -4.70 -23.87 21.64
CA LYS A 157 -5.04 -25.24 22.07
C LYS A 157 -5.57 -25.23 23.49
N ASN A 158 -6.65 -25.96 23.75
CA ASN A 158 -7.12 -26.19 25.11
C ASN A 158 -6.30 -27.29 25.81
N ALA A 159 -6.58 -27.53 27.09
CA ALA A 159 -5.89 -28.57 27.89
C ALA A 159 -6.10 -30.00 27.34
N ALA A 160 -7.18 -30.23 26.58
CA ALA A 160 -7.45 -31.50 25.91
C ALA A 160 -6.76 -31.63 24.54
N GLY A 161 -5.98 -30.64 24.11
CA GLY A 161 -5.25 -30.64 22.84
C GLY A 161 -6.09 -30.22 21.62
N GLN A 162 -7.35 -29.86 21.79
CA GLN A 162 -8.23 -29.40 20.71
C GLN A 162 -7.92 -27.94 20.35
N TYR A 163 -7.99 -27.63 19.06
CA TYR A 163 -7.81 -26.26 18.58
C TYR A 163 -9.06 -25.41 18.84
N ILE A 164 -8.84 -24.22 19.40
CA ILE A 164 -9.86 -23.21 19.67
C ILE A 164 -9.48 -21.92 18.95
N LEU A 165 -10.43 -21.37 18.20
CA LEU A 165 -10.33 -20.13 17.45
C LEU A 165 -10.86 -18.98 18.30
N LYS A 166 -9.96 -18.13 18.76
CA LYS A 166 -10.27 -17.05 19.70
C LYS A 166 -10.46 -15.71 19.02
N ALA A 167 -11.47 -14.99 19.46
CA ALA A 167 -11.62 -13.56 19.20
C ALA A 167 -10.59 -12.77 20.01
N GLN A 168 -10.20 -11.59 19.53
CA GLN A 168 -9.55 -10.61 20.39
C GLN A 168 -10.54 -9.66 21.05
N ASN A 169 -11.70 -9.44 20.42
CA ASN A 169 -12.81 -8.74 21.03
C ASN A 169 -13.59 -9.69 21.98
N PRO A 170 -13.70 -9.39 23.29
CA PRO A 170 -14.41 -10.21 24.27
C PRO A 170 -15.91 -10.43 24.00
N ASP A 171 -16.53 -9.57 23.19
CA ASP A 171 -17.96 -9.68 22.84
C ASP A 171 -18.24 -10.86 21.90
N TYR A 172 -17.20 -11.49 21.36
CA TYR A 172 -17.30 -12.63 20.45
C TYR A 172 -16.83 -13.91 21.13
N ALA A 173 -17.66 -14.96 21.02
CA ALA A 173 -17.35 -16.26 21.59
C ALA A 173 -16.17 -16.96 20.88
N ASP A 174 -15.42 -17.72 21.67
CA ASP A 174 -14.42 -18.68 21.17
C ASP A 174 -15.13 -19.81 20.41
N LEU A 175 -14.55 -20.23 19.28
CA LEU A 175 -15.10 -21.28 18.44
C LEU A 175 -14.20 -22.52 18.49
N PRO A 176 -14.72 -23.72 18.78
CA PRO A 176 -13.94 -24.95 18.56
C PRO A 176 -13.67 -25.12 17.07
N ALA A 177 -12.45 -25.51 16.71
CA ALA A 177 -12.14 -25.85 15.33
C ALA A 177 -12.86 -27.15 14.94
N THR A 178 -13.47 -27.14 13.75
CA THR A 178 -14.24 -28.24 13.17
C THR A 178 -13.65 -28.67 11.83
N ASP A 179 -14.04 -29.84 11.33
CA ASP A 179 -13.45 -30.42 10.10
C ASP A 179 -13.83 -29.66 8.81
N ASP A 180 -14.88 -28.85 8.84
CA ASP A 180 -15.29 -27.93 7.77
C ASP A 180 -14.45 -26.64 7.72
N MET A 181 -13.49 -26.48 8.65
CA MET A 181 -12.62 -25.31 8.72
C MET A 181 -11.21 -25.62 8.20
N ARG A 182 -10.74 -24.80 7.26
CA ARG A 182 -9.39 -24.86 6.70
C ARG A 182 -8.61 -23.61 7.05
N THR A 183 -7.42 -23.77 7.63
CA THR A 183 -6.47 -22.65 7.76
C THR A 183 -5.94 -22.26 6.38
N LEU A 184 -6.28 -21.06 5.93
CA LEU A 184 -5.93 -20.58 4.58
C LEU A 184 -4.64 -19.76 4.60
N ALA A 185 -4.58 -18.75 5.46
CA ALA A 185 -3.48 -17.79 5.49
C ALA A 185 -3.15 -17.34 6.92
N ARG A 186 -1.90 -16.91 7.11
CA ARG A 186 -1.42 -16.28 8.33
C ARG A 186 -1.41 -14.77 8.19
N LEU A 187 -1.87 -14.06 9.21
CA LEU A 187 -1.62 -12.62 9.29
C LEU A 187 -0.14 -12.36 9.57
N ARG A 188 0.51 -11.62 8.66
CA ARG A 188 1.88 -11.15 8.83
C ARG A 188 1.95 -9.77 9.44
N ALA A 189 1.10 -8.85 8.99
CA ALA A 189 1.05 -7.48 9.49
C ALA A 189 -0.30 -6.82 9.16
N VAL A 190 -0.61 -5.76 9.89
CA VAL A 190 -1.57 -4.74 9.43
C VAL A 190 -0.76 -3.65 8.74
N ILE A 191 -1.12 -3.33 7.50
CA ILE A 191 -0.42 -2.39 6.63
C ILE A 191 -0.84 -0.96 6.97
N ASP A 192 0.12 -0.05 7.06
CA ASP A 192 -0.16 1.39 7.08
C ASP A 192 -0.76 1.81 5.73
N PRO A 193 -1.96 2.42 5.69
CA PRO A 193 -2.56 2.91 4.44
C PRO A 193 -1.63 3.78 3.58
N LEU A 194 -0.72 4.54 4.21
CA LEU A 194 0.25 5.35 3.49
C LEU A 194 1.29 4.50 2.76
N ASP A 195 1.71 3.36 3.29
CA ASP A 195 2.61 2.46 2.56
C ASP A 195 1.95 1.88 1.31
N LEU A 196 0.67 1.53 1.39
CA LEU A 196 -0.10 1.06 0.23
C LEU A 196 -0.37 2.16 -0.80
N ALA A 197 -0.45 3.41 -0.36
CA ALA A 197 -0.69 4.57 -1.21
C ALA A 197 0.52 4.93 -2.09
N ARG A 198 1.72 4.41 -1.82
CA ARG A 198 2.93 4.77 -2.57
C ARG A 198 2.78 4.39 -4.06
N GLY A 199 3.14 5.34 -4.92
CA GLY A 199 3.00 5.23 -6.36
C GLY A 199 1.56 5.39 -6.89
N GLN A 200 0.56 5.57 -6.02
CA GLN A 200 -0.83 5.73 -6.44
C GLN A 200 -1.19 7.20 -6.69
N PRO A 201 -2.02 7.48 -7.70
CA PRO A 201 -2.56 8.82 -7.94
C PRO A 201 -3.74 9.11 -7.00
N PHE A 202 -3.78 10.34 -6.46
CA PHE A 202 -4.85 10.84 -5.61
C PHE A 202 -5.29 12.24 -6.07
N MET A 203 -6.59 12.45 -6.18
CA MET A 203 -7.15 13.79 -6.23
C MET A 203 -6.86 14.49 -4.89
N ARG A 204 -6.75 15.81 -4.93
CA ARG A 204 -6.40 16.60 -3.72
C ARG A 204 -7.39 16.35 -2.58
N GLU A 205 -8.65 16.12 -2.93
CA GLU A 205 -9.77 15.88 -2.03
C GLU A 205 -9.68 14.52 -1.33
N GLU A 206 -8.92 13.57 -1.88
CA GLU A 206 -8.75 12.21 -1.35
C GLU A 206 -7.57 12.10 -0.37
N ILE A 207 -6.54 12.95 -0.56
CA ILE A 207 -5.32 12.95 0.27
C ILE A 207 -5.59 13.08 1.78
N PRO A 208 -6.51 13.94 2.28
CA PRO A 208 -6.77 14.08 3.71
C PRO A 208 -7.15 12.75 4.40
N ALA A 209 -7.90 11.89 3.71
CA ALA A 209 -8.38 10.63 4.27
C ALA A 209 -7.24 9.66 4.59
N LEU A 210 -6.13 9.71 3.83
CA LEU A 210 -4.92 8.93 4.11
C LEU A 210 -4.30 9.28 5.47
N PHE A 211 -4.55 10.49 5.97
CA PHE A 211 -4.10 10.97 7.27
C PHE A 211 -5.21 10.96 8.32
N GLY A 212 -6.35 10.31 8.02
CA GLY A 212 -7.56 10.34 8.83
C GLY A 212 -8.02 11.76 9.17
N ASP A 213 -7.91 12.66 8.19
CA ASP A 213 -8.40 14.04 8.22
C ASP A 213 -9.51 14.19 7.16
N GLN A 214 -10.28 15.28 7.24
CA GLN A 214 -11.33 15.59 6.25
C GLN A 214 -10.89 16.72 5.33
N PHE A 215 -11.38 16.70 4.09
CA PHE A 215 -11.09 17.77 3.15
C PHE A 215 -11.69 19.10 3.62
N ASN A 216 -10.84 20.12 3.69
CA ASN A 216 -11.22 21.49 3.98
C ASN A 216 -10.43 22.42 3.05
N PRO A 217 -11.10 23.19 2.16
CA PRO A 217 -10.46 24.11 1.23
C PRO A 217 -9.43 25.04 1.87
N GLY A 218 -9.73 25.60 3.05
CA GLY A 218 -8.83 26.54 3.73
C GLY A 218 -7.50 25.93 4.18
N LYS A 219 -7.48 24.60 4.40
CA LYS A 219 -6.31 23.85 4.85
C LYS A 219 -5.58 23.15 3.70
N TRP A 220 -6.32 22.67 2.70
CA TRP A 220 -5.79 21.76 1.67
C TRP A 220 -5.56 22.41 0.29
N ASN A 221 -6.03 23.65 0.07
CA ASN A 221 -5.70 24.42 -1.14
C ASN A 221 -4.35 25.15 -1.06
N VAL A 222 -3.37 24.56 -0.39
CA VAL A 222 -1.99 25.06 -0.28
C VAL A 222 -0.99 23.97 -0.66
N GLY A 223 0.23 24.37 -1.05
CA GLY A 223 1.30 23.44 -1.43
C GLY A 223 2.03 22.77 -0.26
N HIS A 224 1.85 23.27 0.97
CA HIS A 224 2.46 22.71 2.17
C HIS A 224 1.42 22.72 3.28
N VAL A 225 0.94 21.53 3.65
CA VAL A 225 -0.03 21.31 4.73
C VAL A 225 0.70 20.78 5.96
N THR A 226 0.38 21.29 7.13
CA THR A 226 0.91 20.78 8.41
C THR A 226 -0.21 20.11 9.20
N LEU A 227 0.05 18.93 9.74
CA LEU A 227 -0.88 18.11 10.52
C LEU A 227 -0.28 17.81 11.90
N PRO A 228 -0.36 18.75 12.87
CA PRO A 228 0.29 18.59 14.17
C PRO A 228 -0.16 17.35 14.94
N SER A 229 -1.47 17.05 14.93
CA SER A 229 -2.04 15.88 15.61
C SER A 229 -1.54 14.53 15.04
N ARG A 230 -1.05 14.53 13.80
CA ARG A 230 -0.47 13.36 13.13
C ARG A 230 1.05 13.44 13.03
N ARG A 231 1.67 14.49 13.58
CA ARG A 231 3.10 14.82 13.40
C ARG A 231 3.52 14.66 11.94
N ALA A 232 2.76 15.25 11.03
CA ALA A 232 3.00 15.12 9.60
C ALA A 232 3.06 16.47 8.89
N HIS A 233 3.86 16.53 7.84
CA HIS A 233 3.83 17.58 6.82
C HIS A 233 3.50 16.92 5.49
N VAL A 234 2.64 17.55 4.70
CA VAL A 234 2.25 17.07 3.37
C VAL A 234 2.64 18.14 2.36
N LEU A 235 3.56 17.77 1.46
CA LEU A 235 4.03 18.62 0.37
C LEU A 235 3.28 18.23 -0.91
N LEU A 236 2.46 19.16 -1.42
CA LEU A 236 1.72 19.03 -2.67
C LEU A 236 2.43 19.84 -3.76
N VAL A 237 3.24 19.16 -4.57
CA VAL A 237 4.15 19.78 -5.54
C VAL A 237 3.62 19.63 -6.97
N THR A 238 3.68 20.71 -7.74
CA THR A 238 3.38 20.70 -9.18
C THR A 238 4.61 21.17 -9.93
N LEU A 239 5.22 20.28 -10.72
CA LEU A 239 6.49 20.54 -11.40
C LEU A 239 6.35 21.64 -12.48
N ASN A 240 5.43 21.44 -13.42
CA ASN A 240 5.19 22.38 -14.52
C ASN A 240 4.04 23.34 -14.17
N LYS A 241 4.41 24.50 -13.63
CA LYS A 241 3.50 25.62 -13.40
C LYS A 241 3.20 26.31 -14.73
N GLN A 242 2.13 25.90 -15.43
CA GLN A 242 1.67 26.55 -16.67
C GLN A 242 1.57 28.08 -16.50
N GLY A 243 2.08 28.83 -17.48
CA GLY A 243 1.94 30.30 -17.55
C GLY A 243 3.05 31.13 -16.87
N LYS A 244 4.19 30.52 -16.53
CA LYS A 244 5.39 31.26 -16.08
C LYS A 244 6.56 31.03 -17.05
N ALA A 245 7.40 32.05 -17.22
CA ALA A 245 8.62 32.00 -18.05
C ALA A 245 9.50 30.77 -17.69
N GLU A 246 10.32 30.29 -18.64
CA GLU A 246 11.13 29.07 -18.51
C GLU A 246 11.95 29.01 -17.20
N GLU A 247 12.36 30.16 -16.65
CA GLU A 247 13.09 30.30 -15.38
C GLU A 247 12.33 29.77 -14.15
N HIS A 248 10.99 29.68 -14.19
CA HIS A 248 10.19 29.16 -13.08
C HIS A 248 9.79 27.69 -13.24
N ARG A 249 10.14 27.05 -14.36
CA ARG A 249 9.75 25.68 -14.68
C ARG A 249 10.63 24.62 -14.00
N TYR A 250 11.77 25.02 -13.42
CA TYR A 250 12.77 24.13 -12.84
C TYR A 250 12.94 24.27 -11.32
N ILE A 251 12.06 25.00 -10.64
CA ILE A 251 12.21 25.24 -9.19
C ILE A 251 12.04 23.94 -8.40
N ASP A 252 10.97 23.21 -8.67
CA ASP A 252 10.69 21.92 -8.03
C ASP A 252 11.00 20.82 -9.05
N HIS A 253 11.93 19.91 -8.75
CA HIS A 253 12.38 18.88 -9.70
C HIS A 253 13.02 17.68 -9.01
N TRP A 254 13.02 16.53 -9.68
CA TRP A 254 13.84 15.38 -9.29
C TRP A 254 15.29 15.65 -9.69
N ILE A 255 16.21 15.53 -8.72
CA ILE A 255 17.66 15.56 -8.98
C ILE A 255 18.11 14.20 -9.55
N ASP A 256 17.57 13.13 -8.97
CA ASP A 256 17.75 11.73 -9.40
C ASP A 256 16.53 10.91 -8.92
N ASP A 257 16.58 9.59 -9.06
CA ASP A 257 15.47 8.67 -8.74
C ASP A 257 15.06 8.68 -7.24
N HIS A 258 15.92 9.19 -6.36
CA HIS A 258 15.74 9.14 -4.90
C HIS A 258 15.95 10.50 -4.23
N THR A 259 16.17 11.56 -5.01
CA THR A 259 16.49 12.88 -4.48
C THR A 259 15.59 13.92 -5.12
N PHE A 260 14.82 14.65 -4.30
CA PHE A 260 13.90 15.67 -4.74
C PHE A 260 14.32 17.06 -4.27
N HIS A 261 14.39 18.01 -5.20
CA HIS A 261 14.56 19.43 -4.91
C HIS A 261 13.19 20.11 -4.77
N TRP A 262 12.97 20.76 -3.64
CA TRP A 262 11.73 21.47 -3.33
C TRP A 262 12.02 22.89 -2.83
N GLN A 263 11.23 23.86 -3.28
CA GLN A 263 11.30 25.22 -2.74
C GLN A 263 10.11 25.52 -1.82
N SER A 264 10.41 26.09 -0.66
CA SER A 264 9.41 26.50 0.31
C SER A 264 8.56 27.68 -0.17
N GLN A 265 7.49 27.98 0.56
CA GLN A 265 6.78 29.24 0.39
C GLN A 265 7.70 30.43 0.74
N ASN A 266 7.48 31.59 0.10
CA ASN A 266 8.36 32.76 0.16
C ASN A 266 8.74 33.22 1.58
N SER A 267 7.87 33.03 2.56
CA SER A 267 8.10 33.46 3.95
C SER A 267 8.81 32.43 4.83
N THR A 268 9.03 31.20 4.34
CA THR A 268 9.64 30.13 5.14
C THR A 268 11.16 30.22 5.07
N THR A 269 11.78 30.57 6.21
CA THR A 269 13.23 30.63 6.37
C THR A 269 13.77 29.46 7.19
N PRO A 270 15.07 29.13 7.08
CA PRO A 270 15.70 28.12 7.94
C PRO A 270 15.52 28.38 9.43
N SER A 271 15.44 29.65 9.84
CA SER A 271 15.24 30.05 11.24
C SER A 271 13.77 30.13 11.68
N SER A 272 12.82 30.13 10.75
CA SER A 272 11.38 30.15 11.06
C SER A 272 10.94 28.83 11.71
N SER A 273 9.84 28.85 12.49
CA SER A 273 9.29 27.62 13.10
C SER A 273 9.10 26.51 12.07
N ARG A 274 8.54 26.84 10.90
CA ARG A 274 8.28 25.90 9.82
C ARG A 274 9.55 25.38 9.15
N GLY A 275 10.55 26.25 8.93
CA GLY A 275 11.84 25.81 8.42
C GLY A 275 12.56 24.88 9.39
N GLN A 276 12.48 25.18 10.69
CA GLN A 276 13.04 24.33 11.75
C GLN A 276 12.33 22.98 11.86
N GLU A 277 11.01 22.94 11.68
CA GLU A 277 10.25 21.69 11.60
C GLU A 277 10.71 20.84 10.41
N ILE A 278 10.94 21.43 9.23
CA ILE A 278 11.45 20.73 8.05
C ILE A 278 12.87 20.20 8.30
N ILE A 279 13.79 21.05 8.75
CA ILE A 279 15.21 20.70 8.92
C ILE A 279 15.39 19.63 10.01
N ARG A 280 14.61 19.72 11.10
CA ARG A 280 14.73 18.82 12.26
C ARG A 280 13.61 17.79 12.32
N HIS A 281 12.92 17.54 11.22
CA HIS A 281 11.69 16.74 11.21
C HIS A 281 11.89 15.37 11.85
N ALA A 282 12.98 14.66 11.53
CA ALA A 282 13.28 13.34 12.08
C ALA A 282 13.46 13.38 13.62
N ALA A 283 14.23 14.36 14.14
CA ALA A 283 14.42 14.53 15.59
C ALA A 283 13.13 14.95 16.30
N LEU A 284 12.26 15.68 15.61
CA LEU A 284 10.94 16.08 16.09
C LEU A 284 9.87 15.03 15.85
N GLY A 285 10.21 13.85 15.33
CA GLY A 285 9.28 12.78 14.96
C GLY A 285 8.18 13.24 14.02
N ILE A 286 8.49 14.20 13.15
CA ILE A 286 7.61 14.69 12.09
C ILE A 286 7.95 13.96 10.80
N THR A 287 6.95 13.35 10.18
CA THR A 287 7.11 12.72 8.86
C THR A 287 6.70 13.71 7.76
N ILE A 288 7.56 13.90 6.77
CA ILE A 288 7.27 14.72 5.59
C ILE A 288 6.81 13.79 4.48
N HIS A 289 5.61 14.00 3.93
CA HIS A 289 5.01 13.19 2.87
C HIS A 289 5.02 13.97 1.56
N LEU A 290 5.55 13.36 0.49
CA LEU A 290 5.70 14.01 -0.80
C LEU A 290 4.65 13.52 -1.81
N PHE A 291 3.86 14.45 -2.34
CA PHE A 291 2.88 14.24 -3.40
C PHE A 291 3.25 15.12 -4.59
N VAL A 292 3.46 14.52 -5.76
CA VAL A 292 3.95 15.22 -6.94
C VAL A 292 2.98 15.04 -8.11
N ARG A 293 2.82 16.07 -8.92
CA ARG A 293 2.17 15.98 -10.24
C ARG A 293 2.91 16.83 -11.24
N ASP A 294 2.85 16.44 -12.51
CA ASP A 294 3.51 17.19 -13.57
C ASP A 294 2.81 18.52 -13.81
N HIS A 295 1.50 18.49 -14.03
CA HIS A 295 0.71 19.67 -14.41
C HIS A 295 -0.47 19.88 -13.46
N LYS A 296 -1.04 21.08 -13.45
CA LYS A 296 -2.28 21.34 -12.70
C LYS A 296 -3.49 20.64 -13.30
N LEU A 297 -3.51 20.53 -14.62
CA LEU A 297 -4.62 19.98 -15.41
C LEU A 297 -4.11 18.85 -16.31
N ALA A 298 -4.92 17.81 -16.46
CA ALA A 298 -4.78 16.76 -17.44
C ALA A 298 -6.10 16.65 -18.21
N ALA A 299 -6.04 16.76 -19.55
CA ALA A 299 -7.22 16.75 -20.43
C ALA A 299 -8.35 17.72 -19.98
N GLY A 300 -7.99 18.93 -19.51
CA GLY A 300 -8.93 19.96 -19.07
C GLY A 300 -9.54 19.74 -17.68
N LYS A 301 -9.20 18.65 -16.98
CA LYS A 301 -9.61 18.36 -15.59
C LYS A 301 -8.44 18.48 -14.63
N ALA A 302 -8.71 18.60 -13.34
CA ALA A 302 -7.66 18.60 -12.31
C ALA A 302 -6.83 17.32 -12.41
N ALA A 303 -5.50 17.47 -12.48
CA ALA A 303 -4.60 16.32 -12.49
C ALA A 303 -4.35 15.82 -11.05
N PRO A 304 -4.36 14.50 -10.83
CA PRO A 304 -4.08 13.89 -9.54
C PRO A 304 -2.60 14.08 -9.15
N PHE A 305 -2.31 13.93 -7.86
CA PHE A 305 -0.95 13.83 -7.33
C PHE A 305 -0.58 12.37 -7.10
N VAL A 306 0.62 11.98 -7.49
CA VAL A 306 1.21 10.68 -7.15
C VAL A 306 1.89 10.79 -5.79
N TYR A 307 1.60 9.86 -4.88
CA TYR A 307 2.28 9.80 -3.59
C TYR A 307 3.64 9.08 -3.73
N HIS A 308 4.74 9.75 -3.36
CA HIS A 308 6.09 9.20 -3.49
C HIS A 308 6.66 8.61 -2.19
N GLY A 309 5.91 8.66 -1.09
CA GLY A 309 6.38 8.17 0.21
C GLY A 309 6.88 9.29 1.13
N PRO A 310 7.48 8.91 2.27
CA PRO A 310 8.17 9.82 3.17
C PRO A 310 9.41 10.44 2.52
N ALA A 311 9.64 11.71 2.81
CA ALA A 311 10.80 12.49 2.43
C ALA A 311 11.65 12.81 3.67
N VAL A 312 12.96 12.62 3.57
CA VAL A 312 13.92 12.88 4.64
C VAL A 312 14.79 14.06 4.26
N TYR A 313 14.90 15.03 5.14
CA TYR A 313 15.71 16.22 4.92
C TYR A 313 17.20 15.85 4.71
N ARG A 314 17.80 16.32 3.61
CA ARG A 314 19.22 16.16 3.29
C ARG A 314 20.00 17.46 3.50
N SER A 315 19.58 18.53 2.83
CA SER A 315 20.26 19.84 2.90
C SER A 315 19.32 20.98 2.51
N HIS A 316 19.74 22.23 2.75
CA HIS A 316 19.05 23.41 2.23
C HIS A 316 20.01 24.52 1.81
N GLN A 317 19.51 25.45 1.00
CA GLN A 317 20.15 26.70 0.62
C GLN A 317 19.12 27.83 0.57
N GLY A 318 19.59 29.08 0.60
CA GLY A 318 18.71 30.25 0.60
C GLY A 318 18.01 30.47 1.94
N SER A 319 17.07 31.42 1.96
CA SER A 319 16.35 31.79 3.17
C SER A 319 14.87 32.06 2.89
N ALA A 320 14.52 33.06 2.09
CA ALA A 320 13.12 33.41 1.79
C ALA A 320 12.90 33.49 0.27
N PRO A 321 12.53 32.39 -0.43
CA PRO A 321 12.27 31.05 0.09
C PRO A 321 13.54 30.22 0.36
N MET A 322 13.37 29.16 1.14
CA MET A 322 14.37 28.12 1.37
C MET A 322 14.23 27.02 0.30
N SER A 323 15.34 26.68 -0.36
CA SER A 323 15.43 25.52 -1.26
C SER A 323 15.94 24.33 -0.46
N VAL A 324 15.22 23.20 -0.47
CA VAL A 324 15.49 22.01 0.32
C VAL A 324 15.69 20.82 -0.60
N VAL A 325 16.70 20.00 -0.29
CA VAL A 325 16.90 18.70 -0.91
C VAL A 325 16.42 17.63 0.04
N PHE A 326 15.55 16.75 -0.45
CA PHE A 326 15.03 15.60 0.27
C PHE A 326 15.53 14.29 -0.35
N ASP A 327 15.85 13.34 0.51
CA ASP A 327 15.92 11.91 0.21
C ASP A 327 14.50 11.32 0.19
N VAL A 328 14.15 10.58 -0.85
CA VAL A 328 12.84 9.94 -1.02
C VAL A 328 13.04 8.47 -1.34
N GLU A 329 12.47 7.60 -0.50
CA GLU A 329 12.46 6.16 -0.76
C GLU A 329 11.40 5.84 -1.81
N ALA A 330 11.76 6.03 -3.09
CA ALA A 330 10.85 5.84 -4.21
C ALA A 330 10.51 4.35 -4.41
N PRO A 331 9.24 3.98 -4.70
CA PRO A 331 8.91 2.60 -5.07
C PRO A 331 9.58 2.21 -6.39
N ALA A 332 9.98 0.93 -6.51
CA ALA A 332 10.58 0.42 -7.73
C ALA A 332 9.61 0.54 -8.92
N GLY A 333 10.04 1.20 -10.01
CA GLY A 333 9.30 1.26 -11.28
C GLY A 333 8.48 2.53 -11.54
N CYS A 334 8.58 3.56 -10.68
CA CYS A 334 8.16 4.91 -11.10
C CYS A 334 9.29 5.49 -11.96
N PRO A 335 9.11 5.70 -13.28
CA PRO A 335 10.14 6.35 -14.06
C PRO A 335 10.31 7.77 -13.50
N PRO A 336 11.55 8.26 -13.32
CA PRO A 336 11.74 9.68 -13.06
C PRO A 336 11.04 10.44 -14.19
N ALA A 337 10.15 11.38 -13.84
CA ALA A 337 9.69 12.37 -14.80
C ALA A 337 10.95 13.14 -15.24
N ARG A 338 11.57 12.69 -16.33
CA ARG A 338 12.73 13.32 -16.92
C ARG A 338 12.29 14.67 -17.45
N ALA A 339 13.03 15.71 -17.06
CA ALA A 339 12.83 17.08 -17.51
C ALA A 339 12.88 17.20 -19.04
#